data_AF-A0A151EAI5-F1
#
_entry.id   AF-A0A151EAI5-F1
#
_cell.length_a   1.000
_cell.length_b   1.000
_cell.length_c   1.000
_cell.angle_alpha   90.00
_cell.angle_beta   90.00
_cell.angle_gamma   90.00
#
_symmetry.space_group_name_H-M   'P 1'
#
loop_
_entity.id
_entity.type
_entity.pdbx_description
1 polymer ?
#
loop_
_entity_poly.entity_id
_entity_poly.type
_entity_poly.pdbx_seq_one_letter_code
_entity_poly.pdbx_strand_id
1 'polypeptide(L)'
;MIKSKKKMSLYVIFFIVLLCIPVTSFCAISWNQTNVFEENIIVFAPPSPVRQPAEFESMEGVLIRYPFGISYQLIKEMAENVTVVTIVSSQSQQNTVISQYQSYGIDIAHCSFLIAPTDTYWTRDYGPWFIFTGNNEQGIVDFTYNRPRPNDDQIPLAYANNQSIPYYFMSLTHTGGNYMTDGQGISISTNLVWTENPGLSHTQIDQLMSDNLGIHTYHVVADVNGDYIKHIDCWAKYLAPDVILIREVPPSHSQYTLIEAAVDYFESQSSCYGTPYQVVRVYTPNNEPYTNSLILNNKVFVPMMGTSWDSAAIQSYQNAMPGYEILGFTGSWVSSDAIHCRAMGITDRHMLYIEHIPLQGNQSNQNGYDIQAKIYPYSGQPLISGSTGVYWRINSGNWNFLEMQPLGNDSYHAVIPAQENGTAVSYYIHAEDASGRAENHPYIGAPDAYVFTAYGDIQQNTPPETPQRPSGQTSGKVGSIYLYSTVTSDVDGDSVFYLWDWGDGNFSDWLGPFSSEETATAQHSWSVKGTYSIRVKAKDIYGDQTDWSEPLTVTMPRNIFSTVRLFQRLEHLFPNFFSFFYEIFQKLVLYK
;
A
#
# COMPACT_ATOMS: atom_id res chain seq x y z
N MET A 1 17.11 44.33 94.02
CA MET A 1 15.83 44.20 93.29
C MET A 1 15.92 42.99 92.36
N ILE A 2 15.77 41.75 92.86
CA ILE A 2 14.52 40.93 92.84
C ILE A 2 13.95 40.82 91.41
N LYS A 3 14.33 39.81 90.62
CA LYS A 3 13.75 38.44 90.46
C LYS A 3 12.41 38.35 89.68
N SER A 4 12.52 37.74 88.49
CA SER A 4 11.86 36.47 88.10
C SER A 4 10.44 36.43 87.49
N LYS A 5 10.29 35.37 86.67
CA LYS A 5 9.10 34.52 86.37
C LYS A 5 8.17 34.99 85.24
N LYS A 6 8.00 34.19 84.17
CA LYS A 6 7.34 32.87 83.98
C LYS A 6 5.80 32.96 83.86
N LYS A 7 5.31 32.44 82.72
CA LYS A 7 3.98 31.82 82.47
C LYS A 7 2.79 32.80 82.54
N MET A 8 1.71 32.67 81.78
CA MET A 8 0.90 31.47 81.49
C MET A 8 -0.25 31.83 80.53
N SER A 9 -0.64 30.89 79.64
CA SER A 9 -2.02 30.48 79.29
C SER A 9 -3.05 31.47 78.73
N LEU A 10 -4.07 31.12 77.92
CA LEU A 10 -4.55 29.85 77.32
C LEU A 10 -5.84 30.20 76.55
N TYR A 11 -6.01 29.71 75.31
CA TYR A 11 -7.26 29.27 74.67
C TYR A 11 -6.78 28.48 73.42
N VAL A 12 -6.71 27.14 73.37
CA VAL A 12 -7.79 26.13 73.27
C VAL A 12 -8.82 26.63 72.25
N ILE A 13 -8.89 26.09 71.03
CA ILE A 13 -9.62 24.85 70.67
C ILE A 13 -9.12 24.27 69.32
N PHE A 14 -9.16 22.94 69.27
CA PHE A 14 -8.89 21.97 68.18
C PHE A 14 -9.93 22.00 67.04
N PHE A 15 -9.50 21.79 65.77
CA PHE A 15 -10.08 20.91 64.71
C PHE A 15 -9.45 21.29 63.34
N ILE A 16 -8.41 20.59 62.84
CA ILE A 16 -8.42 19.58 61.73
C ILE A 16 -9.37 20.00 60.58
N VAL A 17 -8.91 20.29 59.34
CA VAL A 17 -8.66 19.33 58.24
C VAL A 17 -8.18 20.08 56.97
N LEU A 18 -7.27 19.43 56.22
CA LEU A 18 -6.93 19.53 54.78
C LEU A 18 -5.86 20.51 54.23
N LEU A 19 -4.75 19.85 53.85
CA LEU A 19 -4.05 19.84 52.56
C LEU A 19 -3.07 20.95 52.17
N CYS A 20 -1.86 20.46 51.89
CA CYS A 20 -0.67 21.12 51.39
C CYS A 20 -0.84 21.56 49.93
N ILE A 21 -0.29 22.72 49.58
CA ILE A 21 0.16 23.04 48.22
C ILE A 21 1.57 23.67 48.33
N PRO A 22 2.59 23.15 47.63
CA PRO A 22 3.89 23.78 47.54
C PRO A 22 3.94 24.82 46.41
N VAL A 23 4.58 25.94 46.75
CA VAL A 23 5.27 26.95 45.94
C VAL A 23 5.26 26.77 44.41
N THR A 24 4.61 27.70 43.71
CA THR A 24 4.88 28.03 42.30
C THR A 24 5.46 29.44 42.17
N SER A 25 6.52 29.49 41.37
CA SER A 25 6.84 30.49 40.32
C SER A 25 6.92 31.98 40.67
N PHE A 26 8.07 32.59 40.35
CA PHE A 26 8.27 33.35 39.11
C PHE A 26 9.52 34.24 39.28
N CYS A 27 10.54 33.99 38.47
CA CYS A 27 11.49 35.03 38.06
C CYS A 27 11.41 35.07 36.55
N ALA A 28 10.83 36.16 36.04
CA ALA A 28 10.70 36.47 34.63
C ALA A 28 11.57 37.70 34.32
N ILE A 29 11.87 37.82 33.02
CA ILE A 29 12.35 39.01 32.27
C ILE A 29 13.89 39.08 32.19
N SER A 30 14.55 39.17 31.02
CA SER A 30 14.13 39.61 29.67
C SER A 30 14.84 38.85 28.55
N TRP A 31 14.10 38.30 27.59
CA TRP A 31 14.57 38.16 26.21
C TRP A 31 13.74 39.14 25.38
N ASN A 32 14.41 40.10 24.75
CA ASN A 32 13.73 41.06 23.87
C ASN A 32 13.41 40.31 22.57
N GLN A 33 12.12 40.05 22.37
CA GLN A 33 11.54 39.24 21.30
C GLN A 33 11.82 39.85 19.92
N THR A 34 12.32 39.04 19.00
CA THR A 34 11.94 39.14 17.59
C THR A 34 10.47 38.74 17.51
N ASN A 35 9.61 39.61 16.97
CA ASN A 35 8.15 39.46 16.86
C ASN A 35 7.68 38.31 15.92
N VAL A 36 8.28 37.11 16.00
CA VAL A 36 7.93 35.96 15.15
C VAL A 36 7.01 34.96 15.87
N PHE A 37 6.73 35.16 17.17
CA PHE A 37 6.02 34.19 18.02
C PHE A 37 4.74 34.76 18.67
N GLU A 38 4.03 35.69 18.02
CA GLU A 38 2.75 36.20 18.53
C GLU A 38 1.55 35.68 17.72
N GLU A 39 0.55 35.21 18.49
CA GLU A 39 -0.85 34.93 18.12
C GLU A 39 -1.14 33.82 17.08
N ASN A 40 -0.99 32.57 17.49
CA ASN A 40 -1.83 31.50 16.95
C ASN A 40 -2.52 30.74 18.09
N ILE A 41 -3.84 30.58 17.98
CA ILE A 41 -4.60 29.65 18.82
C ILE A 41 -4.09 28.25 18.46
N ILE A 42 -3.47 27.55 19.41
CA ILE A 42 -3.09 26.15 19.18
C ILE A 42 -4.39 25.36 18.97
N VAL A 43 -4.63 24.94 17.73
CA VAL A 43 -5.70 24.02 17.39
C VAL A 43 -5.08 22.62 17.34
N PHE A 44 -5.58 21.72 18.17
CA PHE A 44 -5.00 20.37 18.33
C PHE A 44 -5.30 19.42 17.17
N ALA A 45 -6.28 19.73 16.31
CA ALA A 45 -6.58 18.92 15.14
C ALA A 45 -7.06 19.81 13.98
N PRO A 46 -6.53 19.61 12.77
CA PRO A 46 -6.99 20.30 11.57
C PRO A 46 -8.44 19.92 11.19
N PRO A 47 -9.17 20.81 10.49
CA PRO A 47 -10.49 20.48 9.95
C PRO A 47 -10.44 19.29 8.99
N SER A 48 -11.31 18.30 9.20
CA SER A 48 -11.42 17.12 8.32
C SER A 48 -12.24 17.42 7.04
N PRO A 49 -11.99 16.70 5.92
CA PRO A 49 -10.94 15.70 5.74
C PRO A 49 -9.55 16.32 5.71
N VAL A 50 -8.55 15.57 6.16
CA VAL A 50 -7.15 15.99 6.14
C VAL A 50 -6.42 15.14 5.14
N ARG A 51 -5.50 15.73 4.37
CA ARG A 51 -4.62 15.00 3.47
C ARG A 51 -3.21 15.54 3.60
N GLN A 52 -2.24 14.67 3.86
CA GLN A 52 -0.84 15.04 3.74
C GLN A 52 -0.32 14.70 2.34
N PRO A 53 0.26 15.68 1.61
CA PRO A 53 0.92 15.43 0.34
C PRO A 53 2.19 14.59 0.47
N ALA A 54 2.46 13.76 -0.53
CA ALA A 54 3.70 13.02 -0.68
C ALA A 54 4.85 13.90 -1.19
N GLU A 55 6.08 13.40 -1.05
CA GLU A 55 7.27 14.11 -1.55
C GLU A 55 7.35 14.19 -3.08
N PHE A 56 6.73 13.23 -3.78
CA PHE A 56 6.69 13.19 -5.25
C PHE A 56 5.53 14.01 -5.86
N GLU A 57 4.76 14.73 -5.04
CA GLU A 57 3.78 15.70 -5.51
C GLU A 57 4.41 17.10 -5.68
N SER A 58 3.64 18.06 -6.21
CA SER A 58 4.13 19.40 -6.55
C SER A 58 4.65 20.18 -5.35
N MET A 59 5.87 20.69 -5.49
CA MET A 59 6.58 21.53 -4.52
C MET A 59 6.81 22.92 -5.11
N GLU A 60 6.43 23.97 -4.37
CA GLU A 60 6.74 25.37 -4.74
C GLU A 60 8.14 25.81 -4.27
N GLY A 61 8.72 25.06 -3.32
CA GLY A 61 9.98 25.42 -2.72
C GLY A 61 10.73 24.26 -2.08
N VAL A 62 11.91 24.58 -1.54
CA VAL A 62 12.68 23.68 -0.69
C VAL A 62 13.26 24.46 0.49
N LEU A 63 13.11 23.91 1.69
CA LEU A 63 13.60 24.48 2.94
C LEU A 63 14.99 23.91 3.28
N ILE A 64 15.97 24.80 3.36
CA ILE A 64 17.35 24.50 3.76
C ILE A 64 17.80 25.47 4.85
N ARG A 65 18.93 25.19 5.50
CA ARG A 65 19.42 26.01 6.62
C ARG A 65 20.89 26.39 6.45
N TYR A 66 21.21 27.64 6.80
CA TYR A 66 22.57 28.14 6.94
C TYR A 66 23.00 28.20 8.43
N PRO A 67 24.25 27.81 8.80
CA PRO A 67 25.32 27.27 7.96
C PRO A 67 24.96 25.96 7.24
N PHE A 68 25.38 25.86 5.98
CA PHE A 68 24.95 24.80 5.08
C PHE A 68 25.55 23.43 5.43
N GLY A 69 24.69 22.41 5.43
CA GLY A 69 25.09 21.00 5.38
C GLY A 69 25.15 20.44 3.95
N ILE A 70 24.91 21.26 2.93
CA ILE A 70 24.85 20.85 1.51
C ILE A 70 25.72 21.76 0.64
N SER A 71 26.05 21.31 -0.58
CA SER A 71 26.91 22.05 -1.49
C SER A 71 26.16 23.17 -2.22
N TYR A 72 26.87 24.25 -2.60
CA TYR A 72 26.30 25.31 -3.42
C TYR A 72 25.83 24.82 -4.80
N GLN A 73 26.46 23.77 -5.35
CA GLN A 73 26.04 23.18 -6.62
C GLN A 73 24.65 22.53 -6.49
N LEU A 74 24.38 21.86 -5.35
CA LEU A 74 23.06 21.30 -5.07
C LEU A 74 22.01 22.41 -4.89
N ILE A 75 22.35 23.46 -4.12
CA ILE A 75 21.45 24.61 -3.92
C ILE A 75 21.13 25.29 -5.27
N LYS A 76 22.14 25.44 -6.13
CA LYS A 76 21.96 26.03 -7.46
C LYS A 76 20.98 25.23 -8.30
N GLU A 77 21.13 23.91 -8.30
CA GLU A 77 20.27 23.00 -9.07
C GLU A 77 18.81 23.05 -8.58
N MET A 78 18.60 23.10 -7.26
CA MET A 78 17.27 23.26 -6.67
C MET A 78 16.61 24.59 -7.09
N ALA A 79 17.40 25.67 -7.12
CA ALA A 79 16.93 27.01 -7.47
C ALA A 79 16.55 27.18 -8.96
N GLU A 80 16.74 26.18 -9.81
CA GLU A 80 16.30 26.24 -11.21
C GLU A 80 14.78 26.06 -11.38
N ASN A 81 14.13 25.32 -10.46
CA ASN A 81 12.74 24.89 -10.62
C ASN A 81 11.82 25.32 -9.48
N VAL A 82 12.37 25.60 -8.30
CA VAL A 82 11.59 25.96 -7.12
C VAL A 82 12.25 27.09 -6.33
N THR A 83 11.49 27.70 -5.42
CA THR A 83 12.06 28.69 -4.50
C THR A 83 12.90 28.02 -3.42
N VAL A 84 14.18 28.37 -3.31
CA VAL A 84 15.02 27.94 -2.18
C VAL A 84 14.77 28.86 -0.99
N VAL A 85 14.11 28.35 0.05
CA VAL A 85 13.92 29.07 1.32
C VAL A 85 15.07 28.70 2.26
N THR A 86 15.93 29.68 2.56
CA THR A 86 17.08 29.50 3.44
C THR A 86 16.82 30.05 4.83
N ILE A 87 16.85 29.20 5.85
CA ILE A 87 16.79 29.63 7.24
C ILE A 87 18.14 30.24 7.64
N VAL A 88 18.11 31.45 8.19
CA VAL A 88 19.27 32.21 8.68
C VAL A 88 18.97 32.79 10.05
N SER A 89 19.97 32.94 10.91
CA SER A 89 19.74 33.39 12.30
C SER A 89 19.59 34.91 12.44
N SER A 90 19.87 35.69 11.39
CA SER A 90 19.83 37.15 11.42
C SER A 90 19.89 37.77 10.02
N GLN A 91 19.53 39.05 9.91
CA GLN A 91 19.73 39.85 8.69
C GLN A 91 21.20 39.88 8.24
N SER A 92 22.15 39.86 9.17
CA SER A 92 23.58 39.84 8.82
C SER A 92 23.98 38.53 8.15
N GLN A 93 23.43 37.40 8.61
CA GLN A 93 23.65 36.11 7.96
C GLN A 93 22.96 36.07 6.60
N GLN A 94 21.75 36.60 6.47
CA GLN A 94 21.07 36.74 5.18
C GLN A 94 21.95 37.45 4.14
N ASN A 95 22.51 38.61 4.49
CA ASN A 95 23.38 39.36 3.57
C ASN A 95 24.64 38.58 3.19
N THR A 96 25.17 37.78 4.12
CA THR A 96 26.30 36.88 3.87
C THR A 96 25.92 35.80 2.87
N VAL A 97 24.78 35.14 3.06
CA VAL A 97 24.28 34.09 2.17
C VAL A 97 23.96 34.65 0.79
N ILE A 98 23.33 35.83 0.67
CA ILE A 98 23.07 36.49 -0.61
C ILE A 98 24.39 36.70 -1.37
N SER A 99 25.42 37.21 -0.69
CA SER A 99 26.74 37.41 -1.30
C SER A 99 27.37 36.09 -1.77
N GLN A 100 27.22 35.01 -0.99
CA GLN A 100 27.69 33.68 -1.36
C GLN A 100 26.92 33.14 -2.56
N TYR A 101 25.59 33.18 -2.54
CA TYR A 101 24.74 32.73 -3.65
C TYR A 101 25.10 33.42 -4.96
N GLN A 102 25.25 34.75 -4.94
CA GLN A 102 25.70 35.51 -6.11
C GLN A 102 27.09 35.06 -6.59
N SER A 103 28.02 34.80 -5.67
CA SER A 103 29.38 34.35 -6.02
C SER A 103 29.42 32.95 -6.64
N TYR A 104 28.46 32.09 -6.31
CA TYR A 104 28.31 30.75 -6.90
C TYR A 104 27.32 30.72 -8.07
N GLY A 105 26.80 31.87 -8.49
CA GLY A 105 25.87 31.98 -9.62
C GLY A 105 24.51 31.33 -9.35
N ILE A 106 24.05 31.35 -8.10
CA ILE A 106 22.68 30.99 -7.70
C ILE A 106 21.80 32.23 -7.92
N ASP A 107 20.69 32.06 -8.61
CA ASP A 107 19.76 33.15 -8.90
C ASP A 107 18.97 33.55 -7.65
N ILE A 108 19.22 34.77 -7.17
CA ILE A 108 18.56 35.31 -5.98
C ILE A 108 17.06 35.54 -6.21
N ALA A 109 16.60 35.67 -7.46
CA ALA A 109 15.18 35.78 -7.75
C ALA A 109 14.39 34.52 -7.35
N HIS A 110 15.05 33.37 -7.29
CA HIS A 110 14.50 32.09 -6.85
C HIS A 110 14.90 31.73 -5.41
N CYS A 111 15.33 32.71 -4.61
CA CYS A 111 15.73 32.52 -3.22
C CYS A 111 14.89 33.37 -2.27
N SER A 112 14.46 32.78 -1.16
CA SER A 112 13.80 33.47 -0.05
C SER A 112 14.48 33.12 1.29
N PHE A 113 14.18 33.86 2.35
CA PHE A 113 14.84 33.72 3.64
C PHE A 113 13.83 33.71 4.79
N LEU A 114 14.01 32.76 5.70
CA LEU A 114 13.35 32.76 7.01
C LEU A 114 14.39 33.18 8.06
N ILE A 115 14.17 34.32 8.71
CA ILE A 115 15.03 34.74 9.83
C ILE A 115 14.52 34.12 11.12
N ALA A 116 15.17 33.04 11.57
CA ALA A 116 14.84 32.34 12.80
C ALA A 116 16.09 31.68 13.42
N PRO A 117 16.20 31.61 14.76
CA PRO A 117 17.26 30.83 15.39
C PRO A 117 17.09 29.35 15.05
N THR A 118 18.20 28.64 14.88
CA THR A 118 18.26 27.19 14.62
C THR A 118 19.47 26.63 15.32
N ASP A 119 19.37 25.39 15.80
CA ASP A 119 20.48 24.65 16.38
C ASP A 119 21.26 23.90 15.28
N THR A 120 20.57 23.41 14.24
CA THR A 120 21.17 22.50 13.26
C THR A 120 20.70 22.72 11.82
N TYR A 121 21.23 21.95 10.87
CA TYR A 121 20.89 22.03 9.45
C TYR A 121 19.97 20.91 8.96
N TRP A 122 19.49 20.04 9.86
CA TRP A 122 18.64 18.90 9.50
C TRP A 122 17.18 19.30 9.31
N THR A 123 16.91 20.18 8.35
CA THR A 123 15.55 20.73 8.10
C THR A 123 14.51 19.66 7.83
N ARG A 124 14.92 18.48 7.36
CA ARG A 124 14.04 17.30 7.23
C ARG A 124 13.43 16.89 8.56
N ASP A 125 14.22 16.91 9.61
CA ASP A 125 13.85 16.28 10.88
C ASP A 125 12.85 17.13 11.66
N TYR A 126 12.98 18.45 11.60
CA TYR A 126 12.22 19.41 12.41
C TYR A 126 11.35 20.35 11.57
N GLY A 127 11.43 20.29 10.24
CA GLY A 127 10.70 21.19 9.36
C GLY A 127 9.20 20.98 9.37
N PRO A 128 8.42 21.94 8.83
CA PRO A 128 6.96 21.90 8.85
C PRO A 128 6.41 20.73 8.02
N TRP A 129 5.49 19.95 8.58
CA TRP A 129 4.71 18.98 7.80
C TRP A 129 3.47 19.64 7.23
N PHE A 130 3.40 19.74 5.90
CA PHE A 130 2.29 20.38 5.20
C PHE A 130 1.10 19.44 5.03
N ILE A 131 -0.11 19.96 5.17
CA ILE A 131 -1.37 19.23 4.93
C ILE A 131 -2.33 20.11 4.14
N PHE A 132 -3.35 19.50 3.53
CA PHE A 132 -4.58 20.18 3.12
C PHE A 132 -5.73 19.76 4.04
N THR A 133 -6.53 20.74 4.44
CA THR A 133 -7.66 20.53 5.37
C THR A 133 -9.00 20.53 4.65
N GLY A 134 -10.08 20.20 5.35
CA GLY A 134 -11.44 20.22 4.82
C GLY A 134 -11.96 21.60 4.43
N ASN A 135 -11.21 22.66 4.75
CA ASN A 135 -11.44 24.01 4.25
C ASN A 135 -10.80 24.28 2.88
N ASN A 136 -10.16 23.26 2.27
CA ASN A 136 -9.35 23.38 1.06
C ASN A 136 -8.20 24.39 1.17
N GLU A 137 -7.64 24.55 2.38
CA GLU A 137 -6.46 25.37 2.65
C GLU A 137 -5.28 24.51 3.08
N GLN A 138 -4.08 24.94 2.72
CA GLN A 138 -2.85 24.34 3.24
C GLN A 138 -2.67 24.72 4.72
N GLY A 139 -2.30 23.75 5.55
CA GLY A 139 -1.92 23.91 6.95
C GLY A 139 -0.55 23.31 7.23
N ILE A 140 -0.01 23.61 8.41
CA ILE A 140 1.20 23.01 8.96
C ILE A 140 0.84 22.23 10.23
N VAL A 141 1.27 20.98 10.28
CA VAL A 141 1.28 20.17 11.50
C VAL A 141 2.69 20.15 12.06
N ASP A 142 2.84 20.68 13.26
CA ASP A 142 4.04 20.58 14.05
C ASP A 142 3.94 19.40 15.03
N PHE A 143 5.09 18.93 15.52
CA PHE A 143 5.24 17.81 16.45
C PHE A 143 6.42 18.11 17.39
N THR A 144 6.52 17.43 18.53
CA THR A 144 7.71 17.59 19.38
C THR A 144 8.92 16.94 18.69
N TYR A 145 9.93 17.73 18.32
CA TYR A 145 11.16 17.20 17.75
C TYR A 145 11.90 16.34 18.77
N ASN A 146 12.26 15.12 18.37
CA ASN A 146 12.89 14.11 19.22
C ASN A 146 14.37 14.38 19.61
N ARG A 147 14.81 15.64 19.58
CA ARG A 147 16.17 16.06 19.98
C ARG A 147 16.08 17.26 20.92
N PRO A 148 17.06 17.43 21.84
CA PRO A 148 17.12 18.59 22.73
C PRO A 148 17.63 19.84 21.98
N ARG A 149 16.87 20.26 20.96
CA ARG A 149 17.18 21.33 20.01
C ARG A 149 15.98 22.29 19.93
N PRO A 150 15.80 23.13 20.96
CA PRO A 150 14.58 23.91 21.12
C PRO A 150 14.42 25.01 20.05
N ASN A 151 15.48 25.42 19.35
CA ASN A 151 15.32 26.40 18.27
C ASN A 151 14.85 25.71 16.98
N ASP A 152 15.35 24.50 16.72
CA ASP A 152 14.89 23.68 15.59
C ASP A 152 13.40 23.32 15.74
N ASP A 153 12.99 22.94 16.96
CA ASP A 153 11.60 22.61 17.36
C ASP A 153 10.61 23.80 17.29
N GLN A 154 11.07 24.98 16.90
CA GLN A 154 10.23 26.18 16.73
C GLN A 154 10.15 26.65 15.27
N ILE A 155 10.85 25.98 14.36
CA ILE A 155 10.87 26.36 12.95
C ILE A 155 9.51 26.18 12.26
N PRO A 156 8.73 25.11 12.50
CA PRO A 156 7.40 24.99 11.90
C PRO A 156 6.50 26.17 12.25
N LEU A 157 6.47 26.57 13.52
CA LEU A 157 5.74 27.76 13.98
C LEU A 157 6.27 29.06 13.34
N ALA A 158 7.60 29.24 13.29
CA ALA A 158 8.20 30.42 12.68
C ALA A 158 7.87 30.53 11.18
N TYR A 159 7.89 29.41 10.46
CA TYR A 159 7.52 29.33 9.05
C TYR A 159 6.02 29.61 8.86
N ALA A 160 5.16 28.99 9.67
CA ALA A 160 3.72 29.19 9.63
C ALA A 160 3.34 30.67 9.81
N ASN A 161 3.93 31.34 10.80
CA ASN A 161 3.71 32.76 11.05
C ASN A 161 4.23 33.63 9.90
N ASN A 162 5.42 33.32 9.38
CA ASN A 162 6.00 34.06 8.26
C ASN A 162 5.16 33.96 6.98
N GLN A 163 4.56 32.81 6.72
CA GLN A 163 3.76 32.52 5.52
C GLN A 163 2.26 32.71 5.73
N SER A 164 1.82 33.07 6.94
CA SER A 164 0.40 33.13 7.32
C SER A 164 -0.34 31.82 6.99
N ILE A 165 0.24 30.69 7.37
CA ILE A 165 -0.34 29.34 7.20
C ILE A 165 -0.96 28.91 8.55
N PRO A 166 -2.18 28.33 8.56
CA PRO A 166 -2.75 27.71 9.75
C PRO A 166 -1.79 26.71 10.40
N TYR A 167 -1.62 26.84 11.72
CA TYR A 167 -0.72 26.01 12.52
C TYR A 167 -1.51 25.07 13.42
N TYR A 168 -1.15 23.78 13.37
CA TYR A 168 -1.70 22.71 14.19
C TYR A 168 -0.55 22.01 14.92
N PHE A 169 -0.83 21.44 16.08
CA PHE A 169 0.18 20.73 16.87
C PHE A 169 -0.28 19.32 17.20
N MET A 170 0.41 18.34 16.62
CA MET A 170 0.26 16.93 16.94
C MET A 170 1.10 16.61 18.18
N SER A 171 0.45 16.19 19.27
CA SER A 171 1.12 15.86 20.53
C SER A 171 1.83 14.50 20.49
N LEU A 172 2.79 14.37 19.56
CA LEU A 172 3.60 13.20 19.30
C LEU A 172 5.07 13.63 19.24
N THR A 173 5.97 12.88 19.88
CA THR A 173 7.41 13.05 19.65
C THR A 173 7.79 12.38 18.35
N HIS A 174 8.34 13.12 17.39
CA HIS A 174 8.69 12.60 16.07
C HIS A 174 9.92 13.28 15.46
N THR A 175 10.26 12.83 14.27
CA THR A 175 11.23 13.45 13.36
C THR A 175 10.86 13.14 11.91
N GLY A 176 11.02 14.10 11.00
CA GLY A 176 10.67 13.92 9.59
C GLY A 176 11.55 12.94 8.81
N GLY A 177 12.80 12.68 9.23
CA GLY A 177 13.61 11.62 8.60
C GLY A 177 13.05 10.21 8.88
N ASN A 178 12.33 10.05 9.98
CA ASN A 178 11.64 8.80 10.32
C ASN A 178 10.19 8.76 9.82
N TYR A 179 9.81 9.54 8.81
CA TYR A 179 8.43 9.59 8.30
C TYR A 179 8.40 9.78 6.77
N MET A 180 7.49 9.10 6.09
CA MET A 180 7.06 9.45 4.74
C MET A 180 5.66 8.92 4.42
N THR A 181 4.96 9.56 3.49
CA THR A 181 3.59 9.22 3.08
C THR A 181 3.52 8.98 1.57
N ASP A 182 2.56 8.16 1.14
CA ASP A 182 2.21 7.95 -0.26
C ASP A 182 1.26 9.02 -0.83
N GLY A 183 0.83 9.97 0.00
CA GLY A 183 -0.05 11.07 -0.39
C GLY A 183 -1.54 10.71 -0.40
N GLN A 184 -1.88 9.44 -0.20
CA GLN A 184 -3.22 8.87 -0.29
C GLN A 184 -3.66 8.18 1.02
N GLY A 185 -3.07 8.57 2.14
CA GLY A 185 -3.49 8.11 3.48
C GLY A 185 -2.71 6.90 4.01
N ILE A 186 -1.64 6.48 3.32
CA ILE A 186 -0.71 5.45 3.81
C ILE A 186 0.65 6.10 4.12
N SER A 187 1.21 5.81 5.29
CA SER A 187 2.55 6.29 5.65
C SER A 187 3.37 5.23 6.35
N ILE A 188 4.68 5.48 6.42
CA ILE A 188 5.65 4.57 7.03
C ILE A 188 6.61 5.30 7.96
N SER A 189 6.96 4.62 9.04
CA SER A 189 7.99 5.02 10.00
C SER A 189 8.66 3.77 10.57
N THR A 190 9.87 3.88 11.13
CA THR A 190 10.39 2.79 11.96
C THR A 190 9.74 2.80 13.36
N ASN A 191 9.89 1.70 14.07
CA ASN A 191 9.49 1.51 15.47
C ASN A 191 10.18 2.46 16.48
N LEU A 192 11.04 3.37 16.02
CA LEU A 192 11.50 4.50 16.82
C LEU A 192 10.33 5.32 17.36
N VAL A 193 9.27 5.55 16.56
CA VAL A 193 8.09 6.32 17.00
C VAL A 193 7.42 5.69 18.22
N TRP A 194 7.34 4.36 18.30
CA TRP A 194 6.82 3.66 19.49
C TRP A 194 7.78 3.78 20.67
N THR A 195 9.08 3.65 20.42
CA THR A 195 10.11 3.69 21.47
C THR A 195 10.20 5.06 22.14
N GLU A 196 10.04 6.13 21.38
CA GLU A 196 10.13 7.52 21.85
C GLU A 196 8.83 8.04 22.46
N ASN A 197 7.71 7.31 22.31
CA ASN A 197 6.41 7.68 22.87
C ASN A 197 5.84 6.58 23.80
N PRO A 198 6.57 6.16 24.86
CA PRO A 198 6.16 5.04 25.72
C PRO A 198 4.88 5.30 26.54
N GLY A 199 4.41 6.55 26.58
CA GLY A 199 3.16 6.95 27.23
C GLY A 199 1.91 6.79 26.35
N LEU A 200 2.08 6.46 25.06
CA LEU A 200 0.98 6.27 24.11
C LEU A 200 0.93 4.80 23.67
N SER A 201 -0.28 4.26 23.53
CA SER A 201 -0.47 2.97 22.86
C SER A 201 -0.28 3.14 21.35
N HIS A 202 0.01 2.03 20.65
CA HIS A 202 0.17 2.08 19.19
C HIS A 202 -1.10 2.61 18.51
N THR A 203 -2.28 2.19 18.96
CA THR A 203 -3.57 2.71 18.45
C THR A 203 -3.77 4.21 18.72
N GLN A 204 -3.25 4.75 19.82
CA GLN A 204 -3.29 6.20 20.06
C GLN A 204 -2.37 6.96 19.11
N ILE A 205 -1.20 6.38 18.79
CA ILE A 205 -0.29 6.94 17.79
C ILE A 205 -0.97 6.90 16.41
N ASP A 206 -1.56 5.77 16.03
CA ASP A 206 -2.29 5.62 14.77
C ASP A 206 -3.43 6.66 14.66
N GLN A 207 -4.18 6.88 15.75
CA GLN A 207 -5.23 7.89 15.80
C GLN A 207 -4.69 9.32 15.64
N LEU A 208 -3.55 9.65 16.27
CA LEU A 208 -2.91 10.96 16.10
C LEU A 208 -2.50 11.20 14.65
N MET A 209 -1.91 10.20 13.99
CA MET A 209 -1.53 10.27 12.58
C MET A 209 -2.76 10.42 11.67
N SER A 210 -3.84 9.68 11.96
CA SER A 210 -5.11 9.82 11.23
C SER A 210 -5.72 11.21 11.39
N ASP A 211 -5.87 11.70 12.62
CA ASP A 211 -6.57 12.96 12.91
C ASP A 211 -5.81 14.19 12.42
N ASN A 212 -4.48 14.14 12.41
CA ASN A 212 -3.65 15.29 12.07
C ASN A 212 -3.14 15.27 10.62
N LEU A 213 -2.98 14.10 10.01
CA LEU A 213 -2.32 13.97 8.71
C LEU A 213 -3.18 13.23 7.67
N GLY A 214 -4.33 12.69 8.07
CA GLY A 214 -5.20 11.92 7.18
C GLY A 214 -4.71 10.49 6.92
N ILE A 215 -3.80 9.98 7.75
CA ILE A 215 -3.21 8.65 7.58
C ILE A 215 -4.14 7.57 8.18
N HIS A 216 -4.86 6.84 7.33
CA HIS A 216 -5.69 5.72 7.75
C HIS A 216 -4.92 4.41 7.86
N THR A 217 -3.73 4.31 7.24
CA THR A 217 -2.85 3.14 7.33
C THR A 217 -1.44 3.58 7.66
N TYR A 218 -0.97 3.25 8.86
CA TYR A 218 0.37 3.63 9.33
C TYR A 218 1.23 2.39 9.53
N HIS A 219 2.17 2.13 8.61
CA HIS A 219 3.12 1.04 8.78
C HIS A 219 4.26 1.47 9.69
N VAL A 220 4.25 0.97 10.92
CA VAL A 220 5.39 1.10 11.83
C VAL A 220 6.20 -0.20 11.81
N VAL A 221 7.36 -0.15 11.17
CA VAL A 221 8.20 -1.31 10.85
C VAL A 221 9.48 -1.35 11.69
N ALA A 222 10.12 -2.51 11.80
CA ALA A 222 11.41 -2.58 12.49
C ALA A 222 12.50 -1.83 11.68
N ASP A 223 13.37 -1.09 12.36
CA ASP A 223 14.58 -0.57 11.71
C ASP A 223 15.50 -1.72 11.28
N VAL A 224 16.04 -1.61 10.06
CA VAL A 224 16.89 -2.66 9.45
C VAL A 224 18.38 -2.28 9.41
N ASN A 225 18.72 -1.03 9.75
CA ASN A 225 20.10 -0.56 9.68
C ASN A 225 20.91 -0.97 10.91
N GLY A 226 20.26 -1.13 12.08
CA GLY A 226 20.96 -1.43 13.32
C GLY A 226 21.85 -0.28 13.78
N ASP A 227 21.60 0.92 13.27
CA ASP A 227 22.29 2.16 13.60
C ASP A 227 21.52 2.91 14.71
N TYR A 228 22.15 3.93 15.30
CA TYR A 228 21.56 4.71 16.38
C TYR A 228 20.36 5.54 15.91
N ILE A 229 20.36 5.99 14.65
CA ILE A 229 19.40 7.00 14.16
C ILE A 229 18.01 6.41 13.92
N LYS A 230 17.93 5.17 13.42
CA LYS A 230 16.69 4.43 13.12
C LYS A 230 15.66 5.18 12.26
N HIS A 231 16.11 6.02 11.33
CA HIS A 231 15.22 6.72 10.40
C HIS A 231 14.89 5.85 9.19
N ILE A 232 13.63 5.87 8.75
CA ILE A 232 13.16 5.14 7.57
C ILE A 232 13.87 5.60 6.29
N ASP A 233 14.18 6.90 6.15
CA ASP A 233 14.83 7.48 4.98
C ASP A 233 16.28 7.00 4.75
N CYS A 234 16.87 6.32 5.73
CA CYS A 234 18.20 5.75 5.66
C CYS A 234 18.22 4.35 5.00
N TRP A 235 17.04 3.78 4.69
CA TRP A 235 16.97 2.44 4.09
C TRP A 235 15.76 2.18 3.19
N ALA A 236 14.72 3.01 3.24
CA ALA A 236 13.60 2.96 2.30
C ALA A 236 13.15 4.36 1.84
N LYS A 237 12.46 4.42 0.69
CA LYS A 237 11.86 5.65 0.17
C LYS A 237 10.68 5.35 -0.76
N TYR A 238 9.51 5.96 -0.53
CA TYR A 238 8.47 5.98 -1.56
C TYR A 238 8.91 6.81 -2.76
N LEU A 239 8.82 6.22 -3.95
CA LEU A 239 9.13 6.88 -5.22
C LEU A 239 7.86 7.28 -5.98
N ALA A 240 6.77 6.54 -5.76
CA ALA A 240 5.43 6.77 -6.28
C ALA A 240 4.41 6.12 -5.31
N PRO A 241 3.08 6.29 -5.49
CA PRO A 241 2.09 5.78 -4.56
C PRO A 241 2.13 4.25 -4.33
N ASP A 242 2.56 3.47 -5.33
CA ASP A 242 2.71 2.01 -5.27
C ASP A 242 4.16 1.53 -5.43
N VAL A 243 5.16 2.42 -5.41
CA VAL A 243 6.57 2.08 -5.61
C VAL A 243 7.41 2.49 -4.39
N ILE A 244 8.10 1.52 -3.79
CA ILE A 244 9.01 1.75 -2.66
C ILE A 244 10.42 1.27 -3.00
N LEU A 245 11.40 2.14 -2.84
CA LEU A 245 12.81 1.81 -2.90
C LEU A 245 13.27 1.27 -1.55
N ILE A 246 13.99 0.15 -1.54
CA ILE A 246 14.60 -0.43 -0.34
C ILE A 246 16.08 -0.73 -0.64
N ARG A 247 16.97 -0.40 0.31
CA ARG A 247 18.39 -0.71 0.15
C ARG A 247 18.64 -2.20 0.00
N GLU A 248 19.72 -2.56 -0.67
CA GLU A 248 20.19 -3.92 -0.87
C GLU A 248 21.65 -4.02 -0.44
N VAL A 249 22.03 -5.15 0.16
CA VAL A 249 23.39 -5.42 0.64
C VAL A 249 23.79 -6.85 0.25
N PRO A 250 25.09 -7.19 0.18
CA PRO A 250 25.48 -8.57 -0.10
C PRO A 250 25.03 -9.52 1.02
N PRO A 251 24.79 -10.82 0.75
CA PRO A 251 24.41 -11.82 1.75
C PRO A 251 25.36 -11.95 2.96
N SER A 252 26.61 -11.52 2.82
CA SER A 252 27.60 -11.48 3.90
C SER A 252 27.48 -10.28 4.84
N HIS A 253 26.66 -9.29 4.50
CA HIS A 253 26.46 -8.08 5.29
C HIS A 253 25.59 -8.38 6.52
N SER A 254 25.93 -7.81 7.68
CA SER A 254 25.25 -8.11 8.96
C SER A 254 23.75 -7.80 8.96
N GLN A 255 23.32 -6.84 8.15
CA GLN A 255 21.93 -6.39 8.04
C GLN A 255 21.12 -7.13 6.96
N TYR A 256 21.73 -8.03 6.17
CA TYR A 256 21.08 -8.69 5.03
C TYR A 256 19.73 -9.30 5.42
N THR A 257 19.69 -10.13 6.47
CA THR A 257 18.46 -10.80 6.90
C THR A 257 17.34 -9.83 7.27
N LEU A 258 17.65 -8.70 7.91
CA LEU A 258 16.64 -7.71 8.32
C LEU A 258 16.10 -6.93 7.13
N ILE A 259 16.98 -6.62 6.17
CA ILE A 259 16.59 -5.93 4.93
C ILE A 259 15.69 -6.81 4.08
N GLU A 260 16.05 -8.08 3.85
CA GLU A 260 15.20 -9.00 3.08
C GLU A 260 13.86 -9.26 3.79
N ALA A 261 13.82 -9.30 5.12
CA ALA A 261 12.55 -9.40 5.86
C ALA A 261 11.66 -8.15 5.68
N ALA A 262 12.25 -6.96 5.52
CA ALA A 262 11.49 -5.76 5.20
C ALA A 262 10.97 -5.78 3.75
N VAL A 263 11.74 -6.33 2.81
CA VAL A 263 11.30 -6.56 1.43
C VAL A 263 10.10 -7.50 1.40
N ASP A 264 10.21 -8.67 2.05
CA ASP A 264 9.11 -9.64 2.18
C ASP A 264 7.85 -8.99 2.77
N TYR A 265 8.02 -8.10 3.75
CA TYR A 265 6.92 -7.36 4.37
C TYR A 265 6.21 -6.44 3.36
N PHE A 266 6.97 -5.59 2.64
CA PHE A 266 6.38 -4.63 1.71
C PHE A 266 5.79 -5.30 0.47
N GLU A 267 6.41 -6.35 -0.05
CA GLU A 267 5.85 -7.16 -1.16
C GLU A 267 4.51 -7.82 -0.77
N SER A 268 4.27 -8.05 0.53
CA SER A 268 2.99 -8.58 1.01
C SER A 268 1.95 -7.52 1.38
N GLN A 269 2.28 -6.22 1.34
CA GLN A 269 1.34 -5.14 1.63
C GLN A 269 0.66 -4.64 0.35
N SER A 270 -0.61 -4.22 0.47
CA SER A 270 -1.32 -3.49 -0.59
C SER A 270 -0.99 -1.99 -0.52
N SER A 271 -0.70 -1.40 -1.68
CA SER A 271 -0.62 0.04 -1.88
C SER A 271 -2.02 0.69 -1.88
N CYS A 272 -2.07 2.02 -1.95
CA CYS A 272 -3.32 2.78 -2.13
C CYS A 272 -4.06 2.46 -3.43
N TYR A 273 -3.39 1.87 -4.44
CA TYR A 273 -4.03 1.38 -5.65
C TYR A 273 -4.70 0.01 -5.50
N GLY A 274 -4.57 -0.62 -4.33
CA GLY A 274 -5.11 -1.97 -4.06
C GLY A 274 -4.24 -3.10 -4.62
N THR A 275 -3.11 -2.79 -5.24
CA THR A 275 -2.12 -3.77 -5.72
C THR A 275 -0.91 -3.84 -4.80
N PRO A 276 -0.17 -4.97 -4.78
CA PRO A 276 1.05 -5.07 -3.97
C PRO A 276 2.07 -3.98 -4.32
N TYR A 277 2.86 -3.53 -3.34
CA TYR A 277 3.94 -2.59 -3.61
C TYR A 277 4.97 -3.16 -4.59
N GLN A 278 5.39 -2.33 -5.53
CA GLN A 278 6.55 -2.58 -6.37
C GLN A 278 7.82 -2.20 -5.59
N VAL A 279 8.57 -3.22 -5.15
CA VAL A 279 9.81 -3.00 -4.40
C VAL A 279 10.98 -2.84 -5.36
N VAL A 280 11.55 -1.65 -5.40
CA VAL A 280 12.78 -1.33 -6.13
C VAL A 280 13.98 -1.51 -5.21
N ARG A 281 15.10 -2.03 -5.72
CA ARG A 281 16.33 -2.27 -4.95
C ARG A 281 17.45 -1.32 -5.35
N VAL A 282 18.21 -0.83 -4.36
CA VAL A 282 19.45 -0.07 -4.58
C VAL A 282 20.62 -0.68 -3.82
N TYR A 283 21.66 -1.07 -4.54
CA TYR A 283 22.81 -1.78 -3.96
C TYR A 283 23.73 -0.85 -3.17
N THR A 284 23.92 -1.15 -1.88
CA THR A 284 24.64 -0.35 -0.87
C THR A 284 25.64 -1.20 -0.08
N PRO A 285 26.59 -1.88 -0.75
CA PRO A 285 27.44 -2.89 -0.12
C PRO A 285 28.29 -2.37 1.04
N ASN A 286 28.54 -1.06 1.10
CA ASN A 286 29.28 -0.40 2.17
C ASN A 286 28.44 0.65 2.92
N ASN A 287 27.11 0.49 2.91
CA ASN A 287 26.15 1.41 3.53
C ASN A 287 26.18 2.83 2.90
N GLU A 288 26.33 2.90 1.57
CA GLU A 288 26.14 4.12 0.83
C GLU A 288 24.69 4.64 1.02
N PRO A 289 24.46 5.95 1.29
CA PRO A 289 23.15 6.46 1.67
C PRO A 289 22.23 6.72 0.46
N TYR A 290 22.24 5.87 -0.56
CA TYR A 290 21.55 6.14 -1.84
C TYR A 290 20.04 6.37 -1.68
N THR A 291 19.38 5.73 -0.71
CA THR A 291 17.95 5.95 -0.41
C THR A 291 17.65 7.35 0.14
N ASN A 292 18.65 8.03 0.70
CA ASN A 292 18.53 9.34 1.33
C ASN A 292 18.56 10.47 0.28
N SER A 293 17.80 10.27 -0.79
CA SER A 293 17.58 11.18 -1.91
C SER A 293 16.41 12.13 -1.65
N LEU A 294 16.40 13.30 -2.29
CA LEU A 294 15.26 14.22 -2.31
C LEU A 294 14.55 14.15 -3.66
N ILE A 295 13.24 13.96 -3.67
CA ILE A 295 12.40 14.18 -4.86
C ILE A 295 11.88 15.62 -4.80
N LEU A 296 11.98 16.35 -5.91
CA LEU A 296 11.56 17.74 -6.00
C LEU A 296 11.04 17.98 -7.41
N ASN A 297 9.71 17.93 -7.55
CA ASN A 297 9.06 17.97 -8.85
C ASN A 297 9.65 16.90 -9.78
N ASN A 298 10.06 17.27 -10.99
CA ASN A 298 10.61 16.33 -11.98
C ASN A 298 12.09 15.97 -11.77
N LYS A 299 12.74 16.44 -10.69
CA LYS A 299 14.14 16.15 -10.38
C LYS A 299 14.27 15.26 -9.14
N VAL A 300 15.27 14.37 -9.14
CA VAL A 300 15.64 13.54 -7.98
C VAL A 300 17.11 13.71 -7.67
N PHE A 301 17.41 14.15 -6.45
CA PHE A 301 18.77 14.43 -5.98
C PHE A 301 19.30 13.26 -5.14
N VAL A 302 20.23 12.50 -5.70
CA VAL A 302 20.78 11.27 -5.08
C VAL A 302 22.16 11.57 -4.48
N PRO A 303 22.43 11.21 -3.21
CA PRO A 303 23.75 11.38 -2.63
C PRO A 303 24.75 10.40 -3.25
N MET A 304 25.89 10.90 -3.72
CA MET A 304 26.98 10.10 -4.29
C MET A 304 28.17 10.02 -3.33
N MET A 305 28.79 8.86 -3.24
CA MET A 305 29.93 8.60 -2.37
C MET A 305 31.29 8.68 -3.11
N GLY A 306 31.27 8.88 -4.42
CA GLY A 306 32.46 8.82 -5.28
C GLY A 306 32.95 7.38 -5.48
N THR A 307 32.06 6.40 -5.39
CA THR A 307 32.39 4.96 -5.45
C THR A 307 31.99 4.35 -6.80
N SER A 308 32.42 3.13 -7.06
CA SER A 308 32.00 2.37 -8.25
C SER A 308 30.50 2.03 -8.26
N TRP A 309 29.80 2.18 -7.14
CA TRP A 309 28.39 1.84 -6.99
C TRP A 309 27.45 2.99 -7.37
N ASP A 310 27.96 4.22 -7.42
CA ASP A 310 27.13 5.41 -7.65
C ASP A 310 26.37 5.34 -8.98
N SER A 311 27.03 4.89 -10.05
CA SER A 311 26.41 4.78 -11.38
C SER A 311 25.25 3.77 -11.43
N ALA A 312 25.39 2.65 -10.72
CA ALA A 312 24.34 1.65 -10.62
C ALA A 312 23.17 2.16 -9.78
N ALA A 313 23.44 2.91 -8.70
CA ALA A 313 22.41 3.54 -7.90
C ALA A 313 21.58 4.55 -8.71
N ILE A 314 22.23 5.42 -9.49
CA ILE A 314 21.55 6.35 -10.40
C ILE A 314 20.67 5.58 -11.40
N GLN A 315 21.18 4.47 -11.96
CA GLN A 315 20.40 3.65 -12.88
C GLN A 315 19.16 3.01 -12.22
N SER A 316 19.24 2.58 -10.97
CA SER A 316 18.07 2.08 -10.23
C SER A 316 16.96 3.13 -10.15
N TYR A 317 17.30 4.39 -9.85
CA TYR A 317 16.35 5.49 -9.86
C TYR A 317 15.80 5.79 -11.26
N GLN A 318 16.65 5.82 -12.29
CA GLN A 318 16.22 6.08 -13.67
C GLN A 318 15.24 5.01 -14.19
N ASN A 319 15.43 3.75 -13.79
CA ASN A 319 14.52 2.67 -14.14
C ASN A 319 13.19 2.77 -13.39
N ALA A 320 13.24 3.18 -12.12
CA ALA A 320 12.06 3.26 -11.25
C ALA A 320 11.25 4.54 -11.42
N MET A 321 11.83 5.60 -11.99
CA MET A 321 11.20 6.90 -12.17
C MET A 321 11.39 7.41 -13.61
N PRO A 322 10.79 6.77 -14.62
CA PRO A 322 10.94 7.18 -16.02
C PRO A 322 10.56 8.64 -16.25
N GLY A 323 11.38 9.38 -16.99
CA GLY A 323 11.15 10.79 -17.30
C GLY A 323 11.60 11.79 -16.23
N TYR A 324 11.87 11.34 -14.99
CA TYR A 324 12.52 12.19 -13.99
C TYR A 324 13.99 12.42 -14.34
N GLU A 325 14.49 13.59 -14.00
CA GLU A 325 15.90 13.92 -14.11
C GLU A 325 16.62 13.51 -12.82
N ILE A 326 17.38 12.41 -12.89
CA ILE A 326 18.11 11.84 -11.75
C ILE A 326 19.52 12.42 -11.70
N LEU A 327 19.82 13.18 -10.64
CA LEU A 327 21.05 13.95 -10.50
C LEU A 327 21.81 13.54 -9.24
N GLY A 328 23.10 13.24 -9.40
CA GLY A 328 23.96 12.79 -8.31
C GLY A 328 24.84 13.90 -7.73
N PHE A 329 24.95 13.96 -6.40
CA PHE A 329 25.75 15.00 -5.71
C PHE A 329 26.65 14.41 -4.63
N THR A 330 27.94 14.74 -4.69
CA THR A 330 28.90 14.40 -3.63
C THR A 330 28.83 15.39 -2.46
N GLY A 331 29.14 14.92 -1.26
CA GLY A 331 29.18 15.73 -0.05
C GLY A 331 29.73 14.95 1.15
N SER A 332 29.60 15.52 2.34
CA SER A 332 29.97 14.86 3.60
C SER A 332 28.86 13.93 4.08
N TRP A 333 28.56 12.93 3.25
CA TRP A 333 27.49 11.97 3.50
C TRP A 333 27.95 10.80 4.36
N VAL A 334 27.02 10.26 5.14
CA VAL A 334 27.16 8.99 5.86
C VAL A 334 25.85 8.21 5.72
N SER A 335 25.85 6.91 6.02
CA SER A 335 24.65 6.06 5.92
C SER A 335 23.43 6.61 6.66
N SER A 336 23.65 7.40 7.71
CA SER A 336 22.63 7.94 8.61
C SER A 336 22.31 9.42 8.36
N ASP A 337 22.94 10.08 7.39
CA ASP A 337 22.79 11.53 7.13
C ASP A 337 23.34 11.90 5.75
N ALA A 338 22.46 12.24 4.80
CA ALA A 338 22.83 12.75 3.48
C ALA A 338 21.89 13.86 2.99
N ILE A 339 21.48 13.84 1.71
CA ILE A 339 20.74 14.94 1.10
C ILE A 339 19.35 15.09 1.73
N HIS A 340 18.60 14.00 1.83
CA HIS A 340 17.22 14.03 2.31
C HIS A 340 17.12 14.54 3.74
N CYS A 341 18.08 14.22 4.62
CA CYS A 341 18.12 14.72 6.00
C CYS A 341 18.34 16.24 6.10
N ARG A 342 18.86 16.89 5.05
CA ARG A 342 19.33 18.29 5.07
C ARG A 342 18.49 19.23 4.20
N ALA A 343 17.39 18.73 3.64
CA ALA A 343 16.46 19.47 2.81
C ALA A 343 15.03 18.92 2.95
N MET A 344 14.04 19.81 2.85
CA MET A 344 12.61 19.44 2.90
C MET A 344 11.86 20.17 1.79
N GLY A 345 11.10 19.44 0.98
CA GLY A 345 10.21 20.05 -0.01
C GLY A 345 9.13 20.91 0.68
N ILE A 346 8.82 22.06 0.08
CA ILE A 346 7.71 22.91 0.49
C ILE A 346 6.59 22.66 -0.52
N THR A 347 5.53 22.01 -0.07
CA THR A 347 4.36 21.68 -0.89
C THR A 347 3.77 22.94 -1.53
N ASP A 348 3.43 22.86 -2.82
CA ASP A 348 2.71 23.94 -3.51
C ASP A 348 1.38 24.23 -2.81
N ARG A 349 1.27 25.45 -2.27
CA ARG A 349 0.10 25.90 -1.50
C ARG A 349 -1.19 25.93 -2.29
N HIS A 350 -1.08 26.00 -3.62
CA HIS A 350 -2.19 26.11 -4.55
C HIS A 350 -2.23 24.94 -5.53
N MET A 351 -1.63 23.81 -5.15
CA MET A 351 -1.53 22.56 -5.93
C MET A 351 -2.83 22.23 -6.69
N LEU A 352 -2.67 21.81 -7.95
CA LEU A 352 -3.74 21.18 -8.72
C LEU A 352 -3.64 19.67 -8.52
N TYR A 353 -4.36 19.15 -7.53
CA TYR A 353 -4.24 17.75 -7.12
C TYR A 353 -5.17 16.85 -7.95
N ILE A 354 -4.63 15.75 -8.47
CA ILE A 354 -5.38 14.72 -9.19
C ILE A 354 -5.30 13.42 -8.37
N GLU A 355 -6.43 12.93 -7.89
CA GLU A 355 -6.56 11.65 -7.21
C GLU A 355 -7.12 10.61 -8.20
N HIS A 356 -6.36 9.56 -8.48
CA HIS A 356 -6.77 8.51 -9.40
C HIS A 356 -6.19 7.14 -9.01
N ILE A 357 -7.05 6.12 -9.05
CA ILE A 357 -6.64 4.71 -8.95
C ILE A 357 -6.54 4.15 -10.37
N PRO A 358 -5.35 3.73 -10.82
CA PRO A 358 -5.16 3.30 -12.20
C PRO A 358 -5.79 1.95 -12.50
N LEU A 359 -6.26 1.78 -13.74
CA LEU A 359 -6.55 0.46 -14.30
C LEU A 359 -5.22 -0.27 -14.53
N GLN A 360 -5.12 -1.49 -14.02
CA GLN A 360 -3.92 -2.31 -14.10
C GLN A 360 -4.24 -3.73 -14.58
N GLY A 361 -3.23 -4.43 -15.11
CA GLY A 361 -3.38 -5.83 -15.52
C GLY A 361 -4.39 -6.03 -16.65
N ASN A 362 -5.17 -7.10 -16.57
CA ASN A 362 -6.14 -7.47 -17.61
C ASN A 362 -7.50 -6.82 -17.33
N GLN A 363 -8.01 -6.02 -18.26
CA GLN A 363 -9.28 -5.29 -18.12
C GLN A 363 -10.32 -5.78 -19.13
N SER A 364 -11.49 -6.20 -18.64
CA SER A 364 -12.60 -6.69 -19.47
C SER A 364 -13.81 -5.77 -19.43
N ASN A 365 -14.05 -5.03 -20.51
CA ASN A 365 -15.23 -4.18 -20.63
C ASN A 365 -15.62 -3.91 -22.09
N GLN A 366 -16.83 -4.35 -22.47
CA GLN A 366 -17.37 -4.14 -23.83
C GLN A 366 -17.77 -2.68 -24.11
N ASN A 367 -18.03 -1.89 -23.07
CA ASN A 367 -18.47 -0.49 -23.20
C ASN A 367 -17.30 0.52 -23.16
N GLY A 368 -16.06 0.03 -23.18
CA GLY A 368 -14.85 0.83 -22.99
C GLY A 368 -14.37 0.86 -21.54
N TYR A 369 -13.28 1.58 -21.30
CA TYR A 369 -12.58 1.62 -20.02
C TYR A 369 -12.82 2.98 -19.37
N ASP A 370 -13.61 2.99 -18.29
CA ASP A 370 -13.96 4.21 -17.58
C ASP A 370 -12.82 4.65 -16.67
N ILE A 371 -12.22 5.79 -17.00
CA ILE A 371 -11.14 6.40 -16.23
C ILE A 371 -11.76 7.50 -15.38
N GLN A 372 -11.79 7.31 -14.07
CA GLN A 372 -12.34 8.27 -13.11
C GLN A 372 -11.23 8.91 -12.28
N ALA A 373 -11.30 10.22 -12.04
CA ALA A 373 -10.41 10.90 -11.12
C ALA A 373 -11.14 12.00 -10.37
N LYS A 374 -10.66 12.31 -9.16
CA LYS A 374 -11.04 13.54 -8.48
C LYS A 374 -9.98 14.59 -8.74
N ILE A 375 -10.39 15.81 -9.08
CA ILE A 375 -9.48 16.89 -9.47
C ILE A 375 -9.78 18.10 -8.60
N TYR A 376 -8.79 18.48 -7.79
CA TYR A 376 -8.89 19.48 -6.74
C TYR A 376 -7.94 20.66 -7.02
N PRO A 377 -8.46 21.79 -7.53
CA PRO A 377 -7.66 23.01 -7.68
C PRO A 377 -7.58 23.75 -6.34
N TYR A 378 -6.55 23.49 -5.52
CA TYR A 378 -6.35 24.24 -4.26
C TYR A 378 -6.03 25.73 -4.48
N SER A 379 -5.77 26.13 -5.72
CA SER A 379 -5.75 27.53 -6.15
C SER A 379 -7.11 28.24 -6.01
N GLY A 380 -8.21 27.48 -5.89
CA GLY A 380 -9.58 27.98 -5.92
C GLY A 380 -10.02 28.47 -7.32
N GLN A 381 -9.19 28.29 -8.34
CA GLN A 381 -9.51 28.65 -9.72
C GLN A 381 -10.24 27.50 -10.43
N PRO A 382 -11.14 27.80 -11.39
CA PRO A 382 -11.82 26.76 -12.15
C PRO A 382 -10.84 26.01 -13.07
N LEU A 383 -11.14 24.73 -13.30
CA LEU A 383 -10.45 23.93 -14.31
C LEU A 383 -10.70 24.50 -15.71
N ILE A 384 -9.71 24.38 -16.59
CA ILE A 384 -9.80 24.80 -17.98
C ILE A 384 -10.49 23.68 -18.78
N SER A 385 -11.65 24.00 -19.36
CA SER A 385 -12.37 23.10 -20.28
C SER A 385 -11.56 22.88 -21.56
N GLY A 386 -11.59 21.65 -22.07
CA GLY A 386 -10.85 21.24 -23.25
C GLY A 386 -9.39 20.88 -23.01
N SER A 387 -8.79 21.19 -21.85
CA SER A 387 -7.44 20.72 -21.48
C SER A 387 -7.43 19.69 -20.34
N THR A 388 -8.48 19.63 -19.54
CA THR A 388 -8.64 18.59 -18.51
C THR A 388 -9.18 17.29 -19.13
N GLY A 389 -8.37 16.24 -19.13
CA GLY A 389 -8.74 15.00 -19.80
C GLY A 389 -7.75 13.84 -19.64
N VAL A 390 -8.05 12.76 -20.37
CA VAL A 390 -7.22 11.56 -20.43
C VAL A 390 -6.47 11.55 -21.75
N TYR A 391 -5.13 11.53 -21.67
CA TYR A 391 -4.29 11.18 -22.80
C TYR A 391 -4.11 9.68 -22.83
N TRP A 392 -4.39 9.04 -23.96
CA TRP A 392 -4.26 7.59 -24.11
C TRP A 392 -3.75 7.17 -25.48
N ARG A 393 -3.12 6.00 -25.55
CA ARG A 393 -2.66 5.38 -26.78
C ARG A 393 -2.74 3.86 -26.69
N ILE A 394 -2.74 3.22 -27.85
CA ILE A 394 -2.59 1.78 -27.95
C ILE A 394 -1.16 1.43 -28.36
N ASN A 395 -0.61 0.39 -27.74
CA ASN A 395 0.75 -0.11 -27.97
C ASN A 395 1.79 1.02 -27.87
N SER A 396 2.31 1.49 -29.01
CA SER A 396 3.23 2.63 -29.08
C SER A 396 2.81 3.64 -30.15
N GLY A 397 1.50 3.74 -30.39
CA GLY A 397 0.91 4.72 -31.31
C GLY A 397 0.94 6.15 -30.78
N ASN A 398 0.22 7.04 -31.48
CA ASN A 398 0.07 8.43 -31.08
C ASN A 398 -0.86 8.58 -29.86
N TRP A 399 -0.57 9.57 -29.02
CA TRP A 399 -1.46 9.99 -27.96
C TRP A 399 -2.73 10.62 -28.53
N ASN A 400 -3.87 10.16 -28.05
CA ASN A 400 -5.20 10.71 -28.27
C ASN A 400 -5.66 11.38 -26.98
N PHE A 401 -6.53 12.38 -27.08
CA PHE A 401 -7.07 13.10 -25.94
C PHE A 401 -8.58 12.88 -25.83
N LEU A 402 -9.05 12.61 -24.62
CA LEU A 402 -10.47 12.54 -24.26
C LEU A 402 -10.73 13.56 -23.15
N GLU A 403 -11.58 14.54 -23.42
CA GLU A 403 -12.00 15.50 -22.40
C GLU A 403 -12.83 14.79 -21.33
N MET A 404 -12.45 14.98 -20.06
CA MET A 404 -13.19 14.40 -18.96
C MET A 404 -14.46 15.18 -18.65
N GLN A 405 -15.55 14.45 -18.41
CA GLN A 405 -16.86 15.01 -18.07
C GLN A 405 -17.08 14.99 -16.56
N PRO A 406 -17.74 16.01 -15.98
CA PRO A 406 -17.98 16.04 -14.54
C PRO A 406 -19.04 15.01 -14.12
N LEU A 407 -18.73 14.25 -13.07
CA LEU A 407 -19.67 13.38 -12.33
C LEU A 407 -20.26 14.08 -11.09
N GLY A 408 -19.68 15.20 -10.68
CA GLY A 408 -20.03 15.95 -9.46
C GLY A 408 -19.12 15.64 -8.28
N ASN A 409 -19.14 16.48 -7.24
CA ASN A 409 -18.24 16.38 -6.07
C ASN A 409 -16.75 16.27 -6.45
N ASP A 410 -16.31 17.16 -7.35
CA ASP A 410 -14.94 17.19 -7.89
C ASP A 410 -14.49 15.91 -8.61
N SER A 411 -15.41 14.98 -8.88
CA SER A 411 -15.17 13.76 -9.65
C SER A 411 -15.44 13.99 -11.13
N TYR A 412 -14.56 13.43 -11.97
CA TYR A 412 -14.57 13.53 -13.41
C TYR A 412 -14.31 12.16 -14.01
N HIS A 413 -14.78 11.93 -15.24
CA HIS A 413 -14.47 10.70 -15.94
C HIS A 413 -14.37 10.85 -17.46
N ALA A 414 -13.62 9.94 -18.09
CA ALA A 414 -13.60 9.76 -19.53
C ALA A 414 -13.53 8.27 -19.86
N VAL A 415 -14.22 7.85 -20.92
CA VAL A 415 -14.26 6.45 -21.34
C VAL A 415 -13.34 6.24 -22.53
N ILE A 416 -12.24 5.51 -22.32
CA ILE A 416 -11.39 5.02 -23.41
C ILE A 416 -12.21 3.98 -24.19
N PRO A 417 -12.34 4.08 -25.54
CA PRO A 417 -13.09 3.11 -26.32
C PRO A 417 -12.60 1.67 -26.13
N ALA A 418 -13.49 0.69 -26.27
CA ALA A 418 -13.12 -0.72 -26.22
C ALA A 418 -12.02 -1.06 -27.25
N GLN A 419 -11.11 -1.95 -26.88
CA GLN A 419 -9.97 -2.36 -27.70
C GLN A 419 -9.99 -3.86 -27.97
N GLU A 420 -9.29 -4.30 -29.02
CA GLU A 420 -9.12 -5.72 -29.34
C GLU A 420 -8.35 -6.46 -28.23
N ASN A 421 -8.65 -7.75 -28.06
CA ASN A 421 -8.02 -8.60 -27.05
C ASN A 421 -6.49 -8.61 -27.19
N GLY A 422 -5.80 -8.44 -26.06
CA GLY A 422 -4.34 -8.37 -25.99
C GLY A 422 -3.75 -6.99 -26.31
N THR A 423 -4.57 -5.97 -26.60
CA THR A 423 -4.07 -4.62 -26.85
C THR A 423 -3.56 -3.99 -25.55
N ALA A 424 -2.29 -3.55 -25.54
CA ALA A 424 -1.78 -2.73 -24.46
C ALA A 424 -2.30 -1.30 -24.61
N VAL A 425 -2.97 -0.79 -23.57
CA VAL A 425 -3.48 0.58 -23.52
C VAL A 425 -2.63 1.34 -22.51
N SER A 426 -1.98 2.41 -22.95
CA SER A 426 -1.27 3.35 -22.07
C SER A 426 -2.08 4.62 -21.89
N TYR A 427 -2.17 5.15 -20.67
CA TYR A 427 -2.86 6.42 -20.43
C TYR A 427 -2.28 7.20 -19.25
N TYR A 428 -2.51 8.51 -19.25
CA TYR A 428 -2.29 9.40 -18.11
C TYR A 428 -3.36 10.48 -18.09
N ILE A 429 -3.61 11.06 -16.92
CA ILE A 429 -4.56 12.16 -16.74
C ILE A 429 -3.79 13.46 -16.78
N HIS A 430 -4.39 14.48 -17.39
CA HIS A 430 -3.87 15.85 -17.41
C HIS A 430 -4.97 16.81 -16.99
N ALA A 431 -4.64 17.80 -16.17
CA ALA A 431 -5.54 18.88 -15.79
C ALA A 431 -4.81 20.21 -15.80
N GLU A 432 -5.55 21.27 -16.12
CA GLU A 432 -5.09 22.64 -15.99
C GLU A 432 -6.15 23.49 -15.27
N ASP A 433 -5.72 24.48 -14.50
CA ASP A 433 -6.61 25.45 -13.87
C ASP A 433 -6.31 26.89 -14.32
N ALA A 434 -7.25 27.80 -14.09
CA ALA A 434 -7.09 29.20 -14.48
C ALA A 434 -6.04 29.97 -13.65
N SER A 435 -5.37 29.33 -12.68
CA SER A 435 -4.19 29.89 -12.01
C SER A 435 -2.92 29.73 -12.85
N GLY A 436 -2.98 28.91 -13.91
CA GLY A 436 -1.84 28.57 -14.77
C GLY A 436 -1.11 27.30 -14.33
N ARG A 437 -1.66 26.53 -13.38
CA ARG A 437 -1.14 25.21 -13.00
C ARG A 437 -1.60 24.17 -14.00
N ALA A 438 -0.69 23.25 -14.30
CA ALA A 438 -0.89 22.14 -15.20
C ALA A 438 -0.23 20.91 -14.59
N GLU A 439 -1.01 19.87 -14.32
CA GLU A 439 -0.57 18.71 -13.57
C GLU A 439 -0.97 17.42 -14.28
N ASN A 440 -0.18 16.37 -14.06
CA ASN A 440 -0.47 15.04 -14.59
C ASN A 440 -0.66 14.02 -13.47
N HIS A 441 -1.32 12.91 -13.79
CA HIS A 441 -1.32 11.72 -12.96
C HIS A 441 -1.04 10.47 -13.84
N PRO A 442 0.10 9.76 -13.65
CA PRO A 442 1.11 10.02 -12.63
C PRO A 442 1.87 11.33 -12.90
N TYR A 443 2.60 11.85 -11.91
CA TYR A 443 3.17 13.20 -11.90
C TYR A 443 3.93 13.57 -13.19
N ILE A 444 4.79 12.67 -13.68
CA ILE A 444 5.61 12.90 -14.88
C ILE A 444 4.82 12.79 -16.20
N GLY A 445 3.60 12.24 -16.15
CA GLY A 445 2.73 12.06 -17.30
C GLY A 445 3.20 10.97 -18.27
N ALA A 446 3.30 11.31 -19.55
CA ALA A 446 3.55 10.37 -20.65
C ALA A 446 4.75 9.41 -20.47
N PRO A 447 5.90 9.80 -19.88
CA PRO A 447 7.04 8.90 -19.68
C PRO A 447 6.76 7.70 -18.76
N ASP A 448 5.83 7.84 -17.82
CA ASP A 448 5.48 6.82 -16.83
C ASP A 448 3.98 6.51 -16.84
N ALA A 449 3.35 6.63 -18.01
CA ALA A 449 1.92 6.42 -18.17
C ALA A 449 1.48 5.02 -17.71
N TYR A 450 0.31 4.94 -17.08
CA TYR A 450 -0.30 3.68 -16.67
C TYR A 450 -0.53 2.77 -17.86
N VAL A 451 -0.38 1.46 -17.64
CA VAL A 451 -0.61 0.45 -18.68
C VAL A 451 -1.52 -0.65 -18.17
N PHE A 452 -2.56 -0.93 -18.93
CA PHE A 452 -3.37 -2.15 -18.78
C PHE A 452 -3.48 -2.87 -20.13
N THR A 453 -3.85 -4.14 -20.08
CA THR A 453 -4.11 -4.94 -21.28
C THR A 453 -5.61 -5.14 -21.43
N ALA A 454 -6.13 -4.75 -22.59
CA ALA A 454 -7.52 -4.96 -22.97
C ALA A 454 -7.80 -6.44 -23.25
N TYR A 455 -8.85 -6.99 -22.64
CA TYR A 455 -9.42 -8.28 -23.00
C TYR A 455 -10.91 -8.08 -23.24
N GLY A 456 -11.43 -8.51 -24.38
CA GLY A 456 -12.85 -8.74 -24.57
C GLY A 456 -13.18 -10.09 -23.93
N ASP A 457 -14.03 -10.05 -22.90
CA ASP A 457 -14.62 -11.16 -22.14
C ASP A 457 -13.71 -12.39 -21.92
N ILE A 458 -13.37 -12.63 -20.64
CA ILE A 458 -13.48 -14.01 -20.16
C ILE A 458 -14.97 -14.31 -20.35
N GLN A 459 -15.32 -15.19 -21.28
CA GLN A 459 -16.68 -15.72 -21.33
C GLN A 459 -17.03 -16.14 -19.90
N GLN A 460 -17.98 -15.46 -19.26
CA GLN A 460 -18.31 -15.70 -17.87
C GLN A 460 -18.73 -17.18 -17.78
N ASN A 461 -17.91 -18.01 -17.14
CA ASN A 461 -18.16 -19.43 -17.02
C ASN A 461 -19.58 -19.65 -16.47
N THR A 462 -20.40 -20.30 -17.25
CA THR A 462 -21.75 -20.70 -16.90
C THR A 462 -21.65 -22.15 -16.46
N PRO A 463 -21.99 -22.50 -15.20
CA PRO A 463 -21.94 -23.88 -14.76
C PRO A 463 -22.75 -24.77 -15.71
N PRO A 464 -22.37 -26.04 -15.90
CA PRO A 464 -23.09 -26.92 -16.80
C PRO A 464 -24.55 -27.08 -16.36
N GLU A 465 -25.43 -27.44 -17.28
CA GLU A 465 -26.80 -27.75 -16.91
C GLU A 465 -26.84 -28.95 -15.95
N THR A 466 -27.84 -29.01 -15.07
CA THR A 466 -28.03 -30.16 -14.19
C THR A 466 -28.15 -31.44 -15.03
N PRO A 467 -27.34 -32.49 -14.77
CA PRO A 467 -27.36 -33.70 -15.56
C PRO A 467 -28.75 -34.31 -15.67
N GLN A 468 -29.02 -34.93 -16.82
CA GLN A 468 -30.26 -35.67 -17.01
C GLN A 468 -30.38 -36.79 -15.96
N ARG A 469 -31.63 -37.11 -15.60
CA ARG A 469 -31.93 -38.24 -14.74
C ARG A 469 -31.17 -39.49 -15.23
N PRO A 470 -30.41 -40.18 -14.37
CA PRO A 470 -29.65 -41.36 -14.78
C PRO A 470 -30.53 -42.39 -15.47
N SER A 471 -29.97 -43.04 -16.50
CA SER A 471 -30.62 -44.12 -17.25
C SER A 471 -29.87 -45.42 -17.05
N GLY A 472 -30.61 -46.52 -16.92
CA GLY A 472 -30.04 -47.84 -16.70
C GLY A 472 -31.07 -48.79 -16.09
N GLN A 473 -30.59 -49.95 -15.62
CA GLN A 473 -31.46 -50.99 -15.09
C GLN A 473 -32.06 -50.59 -13.73
N THR A 474 -33.39 -50.63 -13.60
CA THR A 474 -34.11 -50.22 -12.38
C THR A 474 -34.45 -51.36 -11.41
N SER A 475 -34.11 -52.61 -11.76
CA SER A 475 -34.26 -53.76 -10.88
C SER A 475 -33.20 -54.83 -11.13
N GLY A 476 -32.61 -55.39 -10.07
CA GLY A 476 -31.50 -56.33 -10.21
C GLY A 476 -31.31 -57.32 -9.06
N LYS A 477 -30.27 -58.14 -9.17
CA LYS A 477 -29.69 -58.98 -8.12
C LYS A 477 -28.52 -58.26 -7.43
N VAL A 478 -28.46 -58.46 -6.12
CA VAL A 478 -27.32 -58.08 -5.26
C VAL A 478 -26.02 -58.73 -5.75
N GLY A 479 -24.93 -57.98 -5.75
CA GLY A 479 -23.58 -58.42 -6.14
C GLY A 479 -23.33 -58.47 -7.65
N SER A 480 -24.32 -58.14 -8.48
CA SER A 480 -24.12 -57.96 -9.93
C SER A 480 -23.77 -56.50 -10.24
N ILE A 481 -22.92 -56.31 -11.25
CA ILE A 481 -22.53 -54.98 -11.74
C ILE A 481 -23.55 -54.52 -12.78
N TYR A 482 -24.01 -53.27 -12.64
CA TYR A 482 -24.93 -52.61 -13.55
C TYR A 482 -24.29 -51.34 -14.09
N LEU A 483 -24.52 -51.06 -15.37
CA LEU A 483 -24.06 -49.86 -16.05
C LEU A 483 -25.19 -48.83 -16.09
N TYR A 484 -24.87 -47.59 -15.78
CA TYR A 484 -25.76 -46.44 -15.85
C TYR A 484 -25.13 -45.35 -16.70
N SER A 485 -25.97 -44.52 -17.32
CA SER A 485 -25.53 -43.40 -18.14
C SER A 485 -26.27 -42.12 -17.81
N THR A 486 -25.61 -40.99 -18.01
CA THR A 486 -26.23 -39.65 -18.02
C THR A 486 -25.54 -38.79 -19.07
N VAL A 487 -26.10 -37.62 -19.34
CA VAL A 487 -25.55 -36.60 -20.22
C VAL A 487 -25.93 -35.24 -19.65
N THR A 488 -25.06 -34.25 -19.88
CA THR A 488 -25.39 -32.85 -19.66
C THR A 488 -24.76 -31.99 -20.75
N SER A 489 -25.27 -30.77 -20.91
CA SER A 489 -24.71 -29.74 -21.77
C SER A 489 -24.16 -28.62 -20.93
N ASP A 490 -23.05 -28.07 -21.40
CA ASP A 490 -22.48 -26.82 -20.93
C ASP A 490 -22.74 -25.73 -21.98
N VAL A 491 -23.24 -24.56 -21.55
CA VAL A 491 -23.61 -23.45 -22.43
C VAL A 491 -22.39 -22.85 -23.12
N ASP A 492 -21.23 -22.89 -22.46
CA ASP A 492 -19.96 -22.40 -22.97
C ASP A 492 -19.21 -23.48 -23.78
N GLY A 493 -19.76 -24.70 -23.82
CA GLY A 493 -19.19 -25.84 -24.55
C GLY A 493 -18.02 -26.50 -23.80
N ASP A 494 -17.86 -26.18 -22.52
CA ASP A 494 -16.79 -26.73 -21.69
C ASP A 494 -16.94 -28.24 -21.46
N SER A 495 -15.80 -28.88 -21.17
CA SER A 495 -15.80 -30.29 -20.79
C SER A 495 -16.25 -30.48 -19.35
N VAL A 496 -17.00 -31.54 -19.11
CA VAL A 496 -17.67 -31.79 -17.83
C VAL A 496 -17.17 -33.07 -17.14
N PHE A 497 -17.22 -33.06 -15.81
CA PHE A 497 -16.97 -34.20 -14.95
C PHE A 497 -18.25 -34.57 -14.20
N TYR A 498 -18.46 -35.86 -13.91
CA TYR A 498 -19.66 -36.37 -13.23
C TYR A 498 -19.33 -37.03 -11.89
N LEU A 499 -20.14 -36.76 -10.87
CA LEU A 499 -20.11 -37.44 -9.58
C LEU A 499 -21.42 -38.19 -9.34
N TRP A 500 -21.33 -39.49 -9.10
CA TRP A 500 -22.48 -40.38 -8.91
C TRP A 500 -22.72 -40.65 -7.41
N ASP A 501 -23.95 -40.44 -6.96
CA ASP A 501 -24.50 -40.92 -5.68
C ASP A 501 -25.30 -42.18 -5.96
N TRP A 502 -24.84 -43.33 -5.43
CA TRP A 502 -25.48 -44.63 -5.68
C TRP A 502 -26.64 -44.94 -4.72
N GLY A 503 -26.95 -44.03 -3.78
CA GLY A 503 -28.04 -44.16 -2.82
C GLY A 503 -27.79 -45.18 -1.69
N ASP A 504 -26.61 -45.80 -1.64
CA ASP A 504 -26.19 -46.77 -0.61
C ASP A 504 -25.14 -46.21 0.36
N GLY A 505 -24.85 -44.91 0.28
CA GLY A 505 -23.82 -44.22 1.04
C GLY A 505 -22.46 -44.13 0.35
N ASN A 506 -22.29 -44.79 -0.82
CA ASN A 506 -21.08 -44.67 -1.63
C ASN A 506 -21.27 -43.67 -2.78
N PHE A 507 -20.20 -42.95 -3.09
CA PHE A 507 -20.08 -42.07 -4.24
C PHE A 507 -19.00 -42.61 -5.20
N SER A 508 -19.10 -42.27 -6.48
CA SER A 508 -17.95 -42.42 -7.39
C SER A 508 -16.87 -41.36 -7.10
N ASP A 509 -15.70 -41.49 -7.73
CA ASP A 509 -14.84 -40.32 -7.97
C ASP A 509 -15.49 -39.40 -9.03
N TRP A 510 -14.93 -38.20 -9.23
CA TRP A 510 -15.29 -37.37 -10.38
C TRP A 510 -14.80 -38.03 -11.67
N LEU A 511 -15.72 -38.49 -12.50
CA LEU A 511 -15.45 -39.16 -13.77
C LEU A 511 -15.42 -38.12 -14.90
N GLY A 512 -14.34 -38.08 -15.68
CA GLY A 512 -14.19 -37.18 -16.82
C GLY A 512 -12.72 -36.84 -17.12
N PRO A 513 -12.46 -35.83 -17.97
CA PRO A 513 -13.45 -34.96 -18.62
C PRO A 513 -14.20 -35.68 -19.77
N PHE A 514 -15.47 -35.32 -19.95
CA PHE A 514 -16.30 -35.65 -21.11
C PHE A 514 -16.64 -34.36 -21.85
N SER A 515 -16.80 -34.42 -23.17
CA SER A 515 -17.24 -33.26 -23.96
C SER A 515 -18.67 -32.86 -23.58
N SER A 516 -19.06 -31.58 -23.73
CA SER A 516 -20.46 -31.16 -23.61
C SER A 516 -21.36 -32.03 -24.51
N GLU A 517 -22.51 -32.47 -24.00
CA GLU A 517 -23.44 -33.43 -24.62
C GLU A 517 -22.91 -34.87 -24.82
N GLU A 518 -21.71 -35.19 -24.35
CA GLU A 518 -21.18 -36.55 -24.38
C GLU A 518 -21.82 -37.41 -23.27
N THR A 519 -22.24 -38.63 -23.62
CA THR A 519 -22.85 -39.56 -22.66
C THR A 519 -21.79 -40.19 -21.77
N ALA A 520 -21.83 -39.88 -20.47
CA ALA A 520 -20.98 -40.52 -19.47
C ALA A 520 -21.62 -41.81 -18.95
N THR A 521 -20.81 -42.85 -18.76
CA THR A 521 -21.24 -44.13 -18.19
C THR A 521 -20.46 -44.49 -16.93
N ALA A 522 -21.17 -44.99 -15.92
CA ALA A 522 -20.58 -45.49 -14.68
C ALA A 522 -21.21 -46.82 -14.27
N GLN A 523 -20.45 -47.66 -13.59
CA GLN A 523 -20.90 -48.98 -13.16
C GLN A 523 -20.90 -49.11 -11.64
N HIS A 524 -21.90 -49.78 -11.08
CA HIS A 524 -21.99 -50.03 -9.64
C HIS A 524 -22.62 -51.39 -9.33
N SER A 525 -22.36 -51.89 -8.12
CA SER A 525 -22.99 -53.10 -7.60
C SER A 525 -23.42 -52.91 -6.15
N TRP A 526 -24.66 -53.26 -5.83
CA TRP A 526 -25.17 -53.21 -4.46
C TRP A 526 -24.94 -54.54 -3.75
N SER A 527 -24.40 -54.48 -2.52
CA SER A 527 -24.14 -55.64 -1.66
C SER A 527 -25.30 -55.99 -0.72
N VAL A 528 -26.25 -55.06 -0.57
CA VAL A 528 -27.43 -55.20 0.31
C VAL A 528 -28.70 -55.14 -0.53
N LYS A 529 -29.76 -55.78 -0.02
CA LYS A 529 -31.10 -55.71 -0.63
C LYS A 529 -31.76 -54.41 -0.19
N GLY A 530 -32.36 -53.70 -1.13
CA GLY A 530 -33.02 -52.44 -0.84
C GLY A 530 -33.53 -51.74 -2.08
N THR A 531 -34.06 -50.54 -1.85
CA THR A 531 -34.40 -49.59 -2.89
C THR A 531 -33.45 -48.41 -2.75
N TYR A 532 -32.78 -48.04 -3.82
CA TYR A 532 -31.73 -47.03 -3.88
C TYR A 532 -32.14 -45.93 -4.86
N SER A 533 -31.73 -44.70 -4.59
CA SER A 533 -31.98 -43.54 -5.45
C SER A 533 -30.66 -43.04 -6.02
N ILE A 534 -30.41 -43.34 -7.30
CA ILE A 534 -29.19 -42.93 -7.99
C ILE A 534 -29.36 -41.50 -8.48
N ARG A 535 -28.41 -40.62 -8.18
CA ARG A 535 -28.38 -39.23 -8.67
C ARG A 535 -26.97 -38.87 -9.14
N VAL A 536 -26.90 -37.90 -10.04
CA VAL A 536 -25.62 -37.41 -10.58
C VAL A 536 -25.60 -35.90 -10.53
N LYS A 537 -24.44 -35.32 -10.25
CA LYS A 537 -24.17 -33.90 -10.49
C LYS A 537 -22.93 -33.75 -11.35
N ALA A 538 -22.81 -32.62 -12.04
CA ALA A 538 -21.68 -32.31 -12.90
C ALA A 538 -20.87 -31.13 -12.37
N LYS A 539 -19.67 -30.96 -12.93
CA LYS A 539 -18.86 -29.75 -12.84
C LYS A 539 -18.07 -29.54 -14.13
N ASP A 540 -17.74 -28.32 -14.47
CA ASP A 540 -16.87 -28.00 -15.61
C ASP A 540 -15.36 -28.11 -15.25
N ILE A 541 -14.50 -27.72 -16.20
CA ILE A 541 -13.04 -27.67 -16.04
C ILE A 541 -12.57 -26.54 -15.09
N TYR A 542 -13.42 -25.54 -14.82
CA TYR A 542 -13.14 -24.41 -13.94
C TYR A 542 -13.58 -24.65 -12.49
N GLY A 543 -14.40 -25.68 -12.26
CA GLY A 543 -14.77 -26.22 -10.95
C GLY A 543 -16.17 -25.86 -10.47
N ASP A 544 -16.97 -25.15 -11.27
CA ASP A 544 -18.35 -24.80 -10.91
C ASP A 544 -19.26 -26.01 -11.06
N GLN A 545 -20.15 -26.23 -10.07
CA GLN A 545 -20.91 -27.48 -9.93
C GLN A 545 -22.41 -27.27 -10.07
N THR A 546 -23.09 -28.32 -10.51
CA THR A 546 -24.55 -28.35 -10.61
C THR A 546 -25.21 -28.82 -9.31
N ASP A 547 -26.51 -28.58 -9.20
CA ASP A 547 -27.38 -29.35 -8.30
C ASP A 547 -27.43 -30.83 -8.70
N TRP A 548 -27.96 -31.68 -7.82
CA TRP A 548 -28.17 -33.10 -8.12
C TRP A 548 -29.32 -33.30 -9.11
N SER A 549 -29.13 -34.22 -10.05
CA SER A 549 -30.17 -34.67 -10.99
C SER A 549 -31.39 -35.24 -10.26
N GLU A 550 -32.49 -35.32 -11.00
CA GLU A 550 -33.63 -36.14 -10.59
C GLU A 550 -33.20 -37.61 -10.34
N PRO A 551 -33.68 -38.26 -9.27
CA PRO A 551 -33.23 -39.60 -8.89
C PRO A 551 -33.80 -40.71 -9.77
N LEU A 552 -32.96 -41.67 -10.14
CA LEU A 552 -33.39 -42.98 -10.67
C LEU A 552 -33.55 -43.97 -9.51
N THR A 553 -34.77 -44.44 -9.29
CA THR A 553 -35.05 -45.47 -8.28
C THR A 553 -34.70 -46.85 -8.80
N VAL A 554 -33.81 -47.55 -8.11
CA VAL A 554 -33.35 -48.91 -8.42
C VAL A 554 -33.68 -49.85 -7.27
N THR A 555 -34.28 -51.00 -7.56
CA THR A 555 -34.66 -51.98 -6.54
C THR A 555 -33.83 -53.26 -6.67
N MET A 556 -33.36 -53.81 -5.56
CA MET A 556 -32.72 -55.12 -5.51
C MET A 556 -33.64 -56.11 -4.76
N PRO A 557 -34.76 -56.55 -5.39
CA PRO A 557 -35.80 -57.30 -4.70
C PRO A 557 -35.41 -58.76 -4.45
N ARG A 558 -36.17 -59.40 -3.57
CA ARG A 558 -36.03 -60.82 -3.24
C ARG A 558 -36.41 -61.67 -4.47
N ASN A 559 -35.53 -62.57 -4.92
CA ASN A 559 -35.97 -63.71 -5.73
C ASN A 559 -36.96 -64.54 -4.90
N ILE A 560 -38.23 -64.55 -5.30
CA ILE A 560 -39.18 -65.60 -4.91
C ILE A 560 -39.12 -66.63 -6.02
N PHE A 561 -38.37 -67.73 -5.87
CA PHE A 561 -38.60 -68.92 -6.68
C PHE A 561 -38.38 -70.22 -5.90
N SER A 562 -39.49 -70.97 -5.82
CA SER A 562 -39.65 -72.42 -5.79
C SER A 562 -38.48 -73.30 -5.30
N THR A 563 -38.67 -73.86 -4.11
CA THR A 563 -38.46 -75.29 -3.78
C THR A 563 -37.48 -76.09 -4.64
N VAL A 564 -36.22 -76.12 -4.18
CA VAL A 564 -35.55 -77.33 -3.67
C VAL A 564 -36.11 -78.66 -4.22
N ARG A 565 -35.73 -79.07 -5.43
CA ARG A 565 -35.73 -80.48 -5.90
C ARG A 565 -34.82 -80.66 -7.12
N LEU A 566 -33.50 -80.51 -6.98
CA LEU A 566 -32.58 -81.11 -7.96
C LEU A 566 -31.16 -81.37 -7.42
N PHE A 567 -30.68 -80.61 -6.43
CA PHE A 567 -29.29 -80.73 -5.98
C PHE A 567 -29.02 -81.73 -4.85
N GLN A 568 -30.05 -82.35 -4.24
CA GLN A 568 -29.87 -83.46 -3.29
C GLN A 568 -29.62 -84.83 -3.94
N ARG A 569 -29.48 -84.93 -5.26
CA ARG A 569 -29.20 -86.20 -5.98
C ARG A 569 -27.80 -86.30 -6.60
N LEU A 570 -27.00 -85.23 -6.59
CA LEU A 570 -25.66 -85.24 -7.19
C LEU A 570 -24.51 -85.43 -6.19
N GLU A 571 -24.72 -85.15 -4.90
CA GLU A 571 -23.73 -85.42 -3.84
C GLU A 571 -23.61 -86.91 -3.46
N HIS A 572 -24.53 -87.77 -3.90
CA HIS A 572 -24.44 -89.21 -3.68
C HIS A 572 -23.70 -89.98 -4.78
N LEU A 573 -23.39 -89.32 -5.91
CA LEU A 573 -22.77 -89.96 -7.09
C LEU A 573 -21.27 -89.66 -7.27
N PHE A 574 -20.73 -88.60 -6.64
CA PHE A 574 -19.29 -88.26 -6.74
C PHE A 574 -18.71 -87.70 -5.42
N PRO A 575 -18.34 -88.55 -4.45
CA PRO A 575 -17.52 -88.11 -3.33
C PRO A 575 -16.11 -87.80 -3.87
N ASN A 576 -15.60 -86.59 -3.59
CA ASN A 576 -14.25 -86.08 -3.89
C ASN A 576 -14.06 -85.16 -5.12
N PHE A 577 -15.13 -84.68 -5.77
CA PHE A 577 -14.98 -83.67 -6.84
C PHE A 577 -14.40 -82.32 -6.35
N PHE A 578 -14.64 -81.96 -5.08
CA PHE A 578 -14.22 -80.68 -4.50
C PHE A 578 -12.84 -80.68 -3.82
N SER A 579 -12.29 -81.83 -3.45
CA SER A 579 -10.95 -81.89 -2.81
C SER A 579 -9.79 -81.68 -3.79
N PHE A 580 -10.01 -81.88 -5.08
CA PHE A 580 -8.95 -81.74 -6.10
C PHE A 580 -8.65 -80.28 -6.46
N PHE A 581 -9.65 -79.38 -6.39
CA PHE A 581 -9.47 -77.96 -6.72
C PHE A 581 -8.96 -77.12 -5.55
N TYR A 582 -9.17 -77.58 -4.31
CA TYR A 582 -8.74 -76.86 -3.11
C TYR A 582 -7.22 -76.92 -2.88
N GLU A 583 -6.55 -78.02 -3.24
CA GLU A 583 -5.09 -78.13 -3.10
C GLU A 583 -4.29 -77.31 -4.11
N ILE A 584 -4.83 -77.06 -5.31
CA ILE A 584 -4.16 -76.28 -6.35
C ILE A 584 -4.20 -74.78 -6.01
N PHE A 585 -5.31 -74.31 -5.43
CA PHE A 585 -5.50 -72.89 -5.09
C PHE A 585 -4.67 -72.45 -3.86
N GLN A 586 -4.40 -73.35 -2.92
CA GLN A 586 -3.58 -73.05 -1.74
C GLN A 586 -2.07 -72.91 -2.03
N LYS A 587 -1.56 -73.47 -3.13
CA LYS A 587 -0.12 -73.39 -3.48
C LYS A 587 0.28 -72.16 -4.30
N LEU A 588 -0.67 -71.34 -4.75
CA LEU A 588 -0.39 -70.16 -5.60
C LEU A 588 -0.44 -68.80 -4.87
N VAL A 589 -0.85 -68.75 -3.59
CA VAL A 589 -1.04 -67.48 -2.84
C VAL A 589 0.04 -67.23 -1.77
N LEU A 590 1.03 -68.11 -1.60
CA LEU A 590 2.17 -67.91 -0.68
C LEU A 590 3.48 -67.66 -1.45
N TYR A 591 3.63 -66.49 -2.10
CA TYR A 591 4.93 -65.87 -2.42
C TYR A 591 4.72 -64.41 -2.91
N LYS A 592 4.36 -63.50 -1.99
CA LYS A 592 4.86 -62.12 -1.86
C LYS A 592 4.23 -61.43 -0.66
#